data_AF-A0A7K4ADC3-F1
#
_entry.id   AF-A0A7K4ADC3-F1
#
_cell.length_a   1.000
_cell.length_b   1.000
_cell.length_c   1.000
_cell.angle_alpha   90.00
_cell.angle_beta   90.00
_cell.angle_gamma   90.00
#
_symmetry.space_group_name_H-M   'P 1'
#
loop_
_entity.id
_entity.type
_entity.pdbx_description
1 polymer ?
#
loop_
_entity_poly.entity_id
_entity_poly.type
_entity_poly.pdbx_seq_one_letter_code
_entity_poly.pdbx_strand_id
1 'polypeptide(L)'
;MMVWIELEDVVQLRIRMLLEIKPGLDIEYSIQEGNWALLTLKDGSRLIGFEFLESSDSWTRPDALLQYYEPADDGFYVGIIIPSSVLEDFKDMIFSIEEFPVTLLTYEDINIEGLVTV
;
A
#
# COMPACT_ATOMS: atom_id res chain seq x y z
N MET A 1 15.04 23.82 -4.22
CA MET A 1 13.76 23.69 -3.49
C MET A 1 13.46 22.21 -3.48
N MET A 2 13.48 21.58 -2.31
CA MET A 2 13.29 20.15 -2.13
C MET A 2 11.78 19.91 -2.02
N VAL A 3 11.21 19.08 -2.88
CA VAL A 3 9.78 18.74 -2.86
C VAL A 3 9.62 17.54 -1.95
N TRP A 4 8.98 17.73 -0.81
CA TRP A 4 8.50 16.65 0.02
C TRP A 4 7.21 16.17 -0.66
N ILE A 5 7.17 14.91 -1.09
CA ILE A 5 5.93 14.32 -1.55
C ILE A 5 5.11 13.95 -0.32
N GLU A 6 3.89 14.45 -0.27
CA GLU A 6 2.94 14.10 0.78
C GLU A 6 2.33 12.74 0.46
N LEU A 7 1.90 11.99 1.48
CA LEU A 7 1.23 10.70 1.32
C LEU A 7 0.05 10.77 0.33
N GLU A 8 -0.65 11.90 0.30
CA GLU A 8 -1.75 12.14 -0.65
C GLU A 8 -1.26 12.11 -2.10
N ASP A 9 -0.09 12.65 -2.42
CA ASP A 9 0.48 12.62 -3.78
C ASP A 9 0.81 11.19 -4.21
N VAL A 10 1.35 10.38 -3.28
CA VAL A 10 1.63 8.95 -3.49
C VAL A 10 0.33 8.21 -3.82
N VAL A 11 -0.73 8.45 -3.03
CA VAL A 11 -2.07 7.87 -3.25
C VAL A 11 -2.61 8.25 -4.63
N GLN A 12 -2.57 9.55 -5.00
CA GLN A 12 -3.07 10.00 -6.30
C GLN A 12 -2.27 9.44 -7.47
N LEU A 13 -0.96 9.24 -7.31
CA LEU A 13 -0.13 8.60 -8.32
C LEU A 13 -0.49 7.11 -8.46
N ARG A 14 -0.64 6.39 -7.35
CA ARG A 14 -1.03 4.99 -7.37
C ARG A 14 -2.41 4.77 -8.01
N ILE A 15 -3.40 5.61 -7.66
CA ILE A 15 -4.73 5.60 -8.27
C ILE A 15 -4.64 5.76 -9.79
N ARG A 16 -3.85 6.73 -10.28
CA ARG A 16 -3.66 6.94 -11.72
C ARG A 16 -3.08 5.71 -12.41
N MET A 17 -2.05 5.09 -11.84
CA MET A 17 -1.45 3.87 -12.39
C MET A 17 -2.45 2.72 -12.47
N LEU A 18 -3.25 2.51 -11.41
CA LEU A 18 -4.28 1.47 -11.38
C LEU A 18 -5.35 1.71 -12.45
N LEU A 19 -5.79 2.96 -12.63
CA LEU A 19 -6.76 3.34 -13.65
C LEU A 19 -6.22 3.26 -15.08
N GLU A 20 -4.91 3.49 -15.29
CA GLU A 20 -4.28 3.26 -16.60
C GLU A 20 -4.30 1.78 -16.99
N ILE A 21 -4.07 0.88 -16.01
CA ILE A 21 -4.12 -0.57 -16.21
C ILE A 21 -5.57 -1.06 -16.35
N LYS A 22 -6.48 -0.53 -15.52
CA LYS A 22 -7.90 -0.90 -15.47
C LYS A 22 -8.80 0.34 -15.37
N PRO A 23 -9.18 0.96 -16.51
CA PRO A 23 -9.96 2.20 -16.54
C PRO A 23 -11.37 2.14 -15.92
N GLY A 24 -11.89 0.94 -15.64
CA GLY A 24 -13.19 0.74 -15.01
C GLY A 24 -13.14 0.39 -13.52
N LEU A 25 -11.95 0.43 -12.91
CA LEU A 25 -11.79 0.18 -11.49
C LEU A 25 -12.33 1.37 -10.69
N ASP A 26 -13.19 1.09 -9.71
CA ASP A 26 -13.64 2.07 -8.73
C ASP A 26 -12.71 2.00 -7.50
N ILE A 27 -12.19 3.14 -7.08
CA ILE A 27 -11.16 3.23 -6.04
C ILE A 27 -11.59 4.30 -5.04
N GLU A 28 -11.90 3.85 -3.83
CA GLU A 28 -12.07 4.72 -2.67
C GLU A 28 -10.74 4.75 -1.90
N TYR A 29 -10.35 5.91 -1.37
CA TYR A 29 -9.16 6.00 -0.52
C TYR A 29 -9.45 6.75 0.77
N SER A 30 -8.67 6.43 1.80
CA SER A 30 -8.71 7.12 3.09
C SER A 30 -7.29 7.23 3.65
N ILE A 31 -6.96 8.41 4.18
CA ILE A 31 -5.73 8.62 4.95
C ILE A 31 -6.07 8.33 6.41
N GLN A 32 -5.29 7.45 7.02
CA GLN A 32 -5.47 6.97 8.38
C GLN A 32 -4.40 7.60 9.26
N GLU A 33 -4.84 8.22 10.36
CA GLU A 33 -3.98 8.88 11.36
C GLU A 33 -2.95 9.89 10.80
N GLY A 34 -3.10 10.29 9.53
CA GLY A 34 -2.19 11.19 8.83
C GLY A 34 -0.88 10.56 8.34
N ASN A 35 -0.67 9.25 8.49
CA ASN A 35 0.63 8.61 8.24
C ASN A 35 0.59 7.34 7.38
N TRP A 36 -0.58 6.77 7.07
CA TRP A 36 -0.72 5.73 6.04
C TRP A 36 -2.07 5.84 5.34
N ALA A 37 -2.23 5.18 4.20
CA ALA A 37 -3.46 5.24 3.42
C ALA A 37 -3.98 3.84 3.07
N LEU A 38 -5.30 3.72 3.00
CA LEU A 38 -6.01 2.54 2.54
C LEU A 38 -6.74 2.87 1.24
N LEU A 39 -6.45 2.11 0.19
CA LEU A 39 -7.24 2.08 -1.04
C LEU A 39 -8.16 0.85 -0.99
N THR A 40 -9.44 1.07 -1.24
CA THR A 40 -10.45 0.03 -1.40
C THR A 40 -10.77 -0.11 -2.88
N LEU A 41 -10.51 -1.28 -3.45
CA LEU A 41 -10.61 -1.54 -4.88
C LEU A 41 -11.91 -2.29 -5.20
N LYS A 42 -12.71 -1.75 -6.13
CA LYS A 42 -13.97 -2.34 -6.58
C LYS A 42 -14.01 -2.46 -8.11
N ASP A 43 -14.53 -3.58 -8.60
CA ASP A 43 -14.83 -3.79 -10.02
C ASP A 43 -16.34 -3.79 -10.22
N GLY A 44 -16.89 -2.66 -10.66
CA GLY A 44 -18.32 -2.39 -10.56
C GLY A 44 -18.77 -2.37 -9.10
N SER A 45 -19.76 -3.19 -8.73
CA SER A 45 -20.24 -3.29 -7.33
C SER A 45 -19.47 -4.32 -6.49
N ARG A 46 -18.52 -5.05 -7.08
CA ARG A 46 -17.79 -6.12 -6.39
C ARG A 46 -16.53 -5.55 -5.75
N LEU A 47 -16.42 -5.69 -4.43
CA LEU A 47 -15.15 -5.51 -3.72
C LEU A 47 -14.15 -6.59 -4.18
N ILE A 48 -12.97 -6.16 -4.64
CA ILE A 48 -11.95 -7.07 -5.15
C ILE A 48 -10.67 -7.07 -4.32
N GLY A 49 -10.40 -6.02 -3.54
CA GLY A 49 -9.19 -5.96 -2.73
C GLY A 49 -8.91 -4.62 -2.10
N PHE A 50 -7.74 -4.58 -1.46
CA PHE A 50 -7.24 -3.45 -0.71
C PHE A 50 -5.76 -3.20 -1.02
N GLU A 51 -5.34 -1.94 -0.98
CA GLU A 51 -3.92 -1.59 -0.95
C GLU A 51 -3.61 -0.67 0.22
N PHE A 52 -2.60 -1.04 0.99
CA PHE A 52 -2.08 -0.27 2.11
C PHE A 52 -0.84 0.48 1.64
N LEU A 53 -0.86 1.81 1.72
CA LEU A 53 0.30 2.65 1.44
C LEU A 53 0.86 3.14 2.78
N GLU A 54 1.98 2.56 3.15
CA GLU A 54 2.66 2.79 4.42
C GLU A 54 3.70 3.89 4.28
N SER A 55 3.91 4.64 5.36
CA SER A 55 5.10 5.47 5.59
C SER A 55 6.27 4.64 6.10
N SER A 56 7.39 5.30 6.43
CA SER A 56 8.57 4.65 6.99
C SER A 56 8.35 4.05 8.39
N ASP A 57 7.30 4.46 9.10
CA ASP A 57 7.03 4.09 10.49
C ASP A 57 5.67 3.42 10.70
N SER A 58 4.65 3.73 9.89
CA SER A 58 3.28 3.24 10.12
C SER A 58 3.13 1.72 10.03
N TRP A 59 3.97 1.03 9.25
CA TRP A 59 3.95 -0.43 9.14
C TRP A 59 4.31 -1.16 10.45
N THR A 60 4.92 -0.45 11.41
CA THR A 60 5.29 -1.00 12.73
C THR A 60 4.15 -0.97 13.74
N ARG A 61 2.97 -0.45 13.35
CA ARG A 61 1.79 -0.40 14.24
C ARG A 61 1.42 -1.80 14.74
N PRO A 62 0.97 -1.96 16.00
CA PRO A 62 0.76 -3.29 16.60
C PRO A 62 -0.23 -4.19 15.83
N ASP A 63 -1.14 -3.60 15.07
CA ASP A 63 -2.21 -4.27 14.35
C ASP A 63 -2.00 -4.30 12.82
N ALA A 64 -0.86 -3.82 12.29
CA ALA A 64 -0.63 -3.71 10.84
C ALA A 64 -0.78 -5.07 10.15
N LEU A 65 -0.08 -6.09 10.67
CA LEU A 65 -0.13 -7.46 10.12
C LEU A 65 -1.55 -8.03 10.14
N LEU A 66 -2.29 -7.79 11.22
CA LEU A 66 -3.68 -8.26 11.33
C LEU A 66 -4.55 -7.60 10.26
N GLN A 67 -4.42 -6.28 10.08
CA GLN A 67 -5.17 -5.54 9.06
C GLN A 67 -4.85 -6.00 7.63
N TYR A 68 -3.62 -6.45 7.36
CA TYR A 68 -3.26 -7.00 6.06
C TYR A 68 -3.84 -8.40 5.84
N TYR A 69 -3.80 -9.25 6.87
CA TYR A 69 -4.14 -10.67 6.73
C TYR A 69 -5.62 -10.95 6.80
N GLU A 70 -6.40 -10.26 7.63
CA GLU A 70 -7.86 -10.48 7.69
C GLU A 70 -8.53 -10.44 6.30
N PRO A 71 -8.33 -9.39 5.47
CA PRO A 71 -8.90 -9.39 4.12
C PRO A 71 -8.26 -10.42 3.18
N ALA A 72 -6.97 -10.74 3.36
CA ALA A 72 -6.31 -11.75 2.54
C ALA A 72 -6.87 -13.15 2.80
N ASP A 73 -7.10 -13.50 4.07
CA ASP A 73 -7.70 -14.75 4.52
C ASP A 73 -9.16 -14.88 4.05
N ASP A 74 -9.88 -13.76 3.96
CA ASP A 74 -11.22 -13.68 3.36
C ASP A 74 -11.21 -13.82 1.82
N GLY A 75 -10.02 -13.96 1.20
CA GLY A 75 -9.83 -14.21 -0.23
C GLY A 75 -9.81 -12.95 -1.08
N PHE A 76 -9.62 -11.77 -0.48
CA PHE A 76 -9.42 -10.52 -1.22
C PHE A 76 -7.96 -10.34 -1.63
N TYR A 77 -7.74 -9.62 -2.73
CA TYR A 77 -6.39 -9.14 -3.03
C TYR A 77 -5.96 -8.12 -1.98
N VAL A 78 -4.74 -8.27 -1.47
CA VAL A 78 -4.12 -7.30 -0.56
C VAL A 78 -2.74 -6.94 -1.09
N GLY A 79 -2.54 -5.66 -1.36
CA GLY A 79 -1.24 -5.07 -1.65
C GLY A 79 -0.73 -4.26 -0.47
N ILE A 80 0.54 -4.40 -0.13
CA ILE A 80 1.23 -3.56 0.84
C ILE A 80 2.32 -2.81 0.08
N ILE A 81 2.28 -1.49 0.16
CA ILE A 81 3.18 -0.59 -0.53
C ILE A 81 3.95 0.19 0.52
N ILE A 82 5.25 -0.06 0.63
CA ILE A 82 6.14 0.55 1.63
C ILE A 82 7.23 1.42 0.96
N PRO A 83 7.87 2.35 1.67
CA PRO A 83 9.11 2.96 1.20
C PRO A 83 10.18 1.88 0.97
N SER A 84 11.00 1.98 -0.08
CA SER A 84 12.03 0.95 -0.34
C SER A 84 13.10 0.94 0.76
N SER A 85 13.32 2.09 1.43
CA SER A 85 14.24 2.22 2.55
C SER A 85 13.93 1.31 3.74
N VAL A 86 12.69 0.86 3.89
CA VAL A 86 12.26 -0.02 5.01
C VAL A 86 11.97 -1.45 4.57
N LEU A 87 12.26 -1.80 3.31
CA LEU A 87 11.94 -3.11 2.75
C LEU A 87 12.57 -4.27 3.53
N GLU A 88 13.84 -4.16 3.90
CA GLU A 88 14.54 -5.24 4.59
C GLU A 88 14.02 -5.39 6.04
N ASP A 89 13.77 -4.29 6.74
CA ASP A 89 13.18 -4.31 8.09
C ASP A 89 11.75 -4.89 8.08
N PHE A 90 10.97 -4.54 7.05
CA PHE A 90 9.62 -5.08 6.87
C PHE A 90 9.66 -6.59 6.58
N LYS A 91 10.59 -7.04 5.73
CA LYS A 91 10.79 -8.48 5.48
C LYS A 91 11.15 -9.23 6.76
N ASP A 92 12.05 -8.69 7.57
CA ASP A 92 12.44 -9.29 8.85
C ASP A 92 11.26 -9.45 9.82
N MET A 93 10.31 -8.51 9.81
CA MET A 93 9.07 -8.62 10.57
C MET A 93 8.19 -9.79 10.10
N ILE A 94 8.05 -9.99 8.78
CA ILE A 94 7.15 -10.99 8.20
C ILE A 94 7.79 -12.38 8.02
N PHE A 95 9.13 -12.48 8.10
CA PHE A 95 9.89 -13.73 7.92
C PHE A 95 9.54 -14.83 8.93
N SER A 96 8.84 -14.50 10.01
CA SER A 96 8.33 -15.48 10.98
C SER A 96 7.13 -16.30 10.48
N ILE A 97 6.64 -16.02 9.26
CA ILE A 97 5.39 -16.57 8.72
C ILE A 97 5.71 -17.42 7.49
N GLU A 98 5.19 -18.65 7.47
CA GLU A 98 5.50 -19.63 6.41
C GLU A 98 4.95 -19.24 5.03
N GLU A 99 3.81 -18.55 4.98
CA GLU A 99 3.19 -18.06 3.76
C GLU A 99 2.68 -16.63 3.97
N PHE A 100 3.11 -15.70 3.12
CA PHE A 100 2.72 -14.30 3.16
C PHE A 100 1.62 -14.08 2.10
N PRO A 101 0.33 -14.07 2.47
CA PRO A 101 -0.80 -14.12 1.52
C PRO A 101 -1.08 -12.79 0.82
N VAL A 102 -0.11 -11.86 0.84
CA VAL A 102 -0.27 -10.48 0.38
C VAL A 102 0.85 -10.12 -0.60
N THR A 103 0.55 -9.18 -1.50
CA THR A 103 1.53 -8.66 -2.46
C THR A 103 2.32 -7.54 -1.80
N LEU A 104 3.66 -7.65 -1.77
CA LEU A 104 4.52 -6.57 -1.32
C LEU A 104 5.08 -5.80 -2.51
N LEU A 105 4.97 -4.48 -2.47
CA LEU A 105 5.56 -3.52 -3.43
C LEU A 105 6.30 -2.44 -2.66
N THR A 106 7.31 -1.84 -3.28
CA THR A 106 7.94 -0.62 -2.77
C THR A 106 7.51 0.61 -3.55
N TYR A 107 7.78 1.79 -3.00
CA TYR A 107 7.67 3.05 -3.74
C TYR A 107 8.57 3.09 -4.98
N GLU A 108 9.71 2.39 -4.99
CA GLU A 108 10.52 2.23 -6.21
C GLU A 108 9.79 1.40 -7.28
N ASP A 109 9.16 0.29 -6.90
CA ASP A 109 8.42 -0.59 -7.83
C ASP A 109 7.31 0.15 -8.58
N ILE A 110 6.72 1.17 -7.93
CA ILE A 110 5.68 2.01 -8.52
C ILE A 110 6.20 3.36 -9.04
N ASN A 111 7.52 3.51 -9.21
CA ASN A 111 8.20 4.69 -9.74
C ASN A 111 7.93 5.99 -8.97
N ILE A 112 7.78 5.88 -7.64
CA ILE A 112 7.54 7.00 -6.73
C ILE A 112 8.84 7.49 -6.08
N GLU A 113 9.82 6.63 -5.80
CA GLU A 113 11.06 7.06 -5.11
C GLU A 113 11.90 8.09 -5.87
N GLY A 114 11.88 8.08 -7.21
CA GLY A 114 12.50 9.15 -8.00
C GLY A 114 11.89 10.55 -7.77
N LEU A 115 10.77 10.60 -7.04
CA LEU A 115 10.04 11.79 -6.65
C LEU A 115 10.08 12.02 -5.12
N VAL A 116 10.68 11.10 -4.34
CA VAL A 116 10.74 11.10 -2.87
C VAL A 116 12.19 10.90 -2.42
N THR A 117 12.88 11.98 -2.02
CA THR A 117 14.12 11.85 -1.23
C THR A 117 13.79 12.08 0.24
N VAL A 118 13.95 11.02 1.04
CA VAL A 118 13.87 11.03 2.52
C VAL A 118 15.01 11.83 3.12
#